data_AF-A0A0S7F163-F1
#
_entry.id   AF-A0A0S7F163-F1
#
_cell.length_a   1.000
_cell.length_b   1.000
_cell.length_c   1.000
_cell.angle_alpha   90.00
_cell.angle_beta   90.00
_cell.angle_gamma   90.00
#
_symmetry.space_group_name_H-M   'P 1'
#
loop_
_entity.id
_entity.type
_entity.pdbx_description
1 polymer ?
#
loop_
_entity_poly.entity_id
_entity_poly.type
_entity_poly.pdbx_seq_one_letter_code
_entity_poly.pdbx_strand_id
1 'polypeptide(L)'
;KHLALHVDVKKADDAKVYLSLPATLAEVEQIQRQTMKPFHHSGVIPVTKDSFQIATLTCSTKLTQNVDLLGLLNWRSNSQDLDQILQRLMEVEGGEIVKFLQDTLDALFNIMMETSEKETYDSLVFDALVFIITLIGDIKFQHFNPVLETYISKHFSATLAYRKLTRETNSS
;
A
#
# COMPACT_ATOMS: atom_id res chain seq x y z
N LYS A 1 -14.92 -19.65 -8.76
CA LYS A 1 -15.51 -20.84 -8.09
C LYS A 1 -14.37 -21.82 -7.86
N HIS A 2 -14.02 -22.09 -6.60
CA HIS A 2 -12.95 -23.01 -6.26
C HIS A 2 -13.51 -24.43 -6.20
N LEU A 3 -12.67 -25.39 -6.57
CA LEU A 3 -13.00 -26.81 -6.58
C LEU A 3 -12.83 -27.38 -5.17
N ALA A 4 -13.80 -28.17 -4.69
CA ALA A 4 -13.61 -28.94 -3.47
C ALA A 4 -12.91 -30.27 -3.80
N LEU A 5 -11.80 -30.52 -3.11
CA LEU A 5 -10.97 -31.72 -3.25
C LEU A 5 -11.04 -32.52 -1.95
N HIS A 6 -11.39 -33.80 -2.02
CA HIS A 6 -11.39 -34.67 -0.85
C HIS A 6 -10.05 -35.41 -0.75
N VAL A 7 -9.18 -34.96 0.14
CA VAL A 7 -7.82 -35.49 0.33
C VAL A 7 -7.78 -36.38 1.59
N ASP A 8 -7.17 -37.57 1.49
CA ASP A 8 -6.85 -38.38 2.67
C ASP A 8 -5.73 -37.68 3.46
N VAL A 9 -5.92 -37.49 4.78
CA VAL A 9 -5.04 -36.67 5.65
C VAL A 9 -3.56 -37.10 5.56
N LYS A 10 -3.27 -38.38 5.30
CA LYS A 10 -1.89 -38.88 5.15
C LYS A 10 -1.22 -38.53 3.82
N LYS A 11 -1.99 -38.09 2.82
CA LYS A 11 -1.52 -37.75 1.46
C LYS A 11 -1.61 -36.26 1.14
N ALA A 12 -2.20 -35.46 2.05
CA ALA A 12 -2.31 -34.01 1.92
C ALA A 12 -0.99 -33.25 2.09
N ASP A 13 0.02 -33.89 2.67
CA ASP A 13 1.29 -33.26 3.04
C ASP A 13 2.34 -33.23 1.90
N ASP A 14 2.06 -33.87 0.76
CA ASP A 14 2.94 -33.80 -0.41
C ASP A 14 2.59 -32.58 -1.27
N ALA A 15 3.39 -31.51 -1.10
CA ALA A 15 3.24 -30.26 -1.85
C ALA A 15 3.29 -30.47 -3.38
N LYS A 16 4.06 -31.45 -3.88
CA LYS A 16 4.14 -31.70 -5.32
C LYS A 16 2.83 -32.25 -5.87
N VAL A 17 2.15 -33.09 -5.08
CA VAL A 17 0.83 -33.62 -5.43
C VAL A 17 -0.19 -32.49 -5.47
N TYR A 18 -0.24 -31.65 -4.42
CA TYR A 18 -1.20 -30.54 -4.35
C TYR A 18 -1.03 -29.53 -5.49
N LEU A 19 0.20 -29.13 -5.81
CA LEU A 19 0.50 -28.15 -6.86
C LEU A 19 0.21 -28.64 -8.28
N SER A 20 0.12 -29.96 -8.48
CA SER A 20 -0.21 -30.55 -9.77
C SER A 20 -1.72 -30.58 -10.08
N LEU A 21 -2.56 -30.23 -9.10
CA LEU A 21 -4.01 -30.30 -9.22
C LEU A 21 -4.59 -28.97 -9.74
N PRO A 22 -5.70 -29.03 -10.49
CA PRO A 22 -6.43 -27.84 -10.91
C PRO A 22 -6.99 -27.11 -9.69
N ALA A 23 -6.80 -25.79 -9.64
CA ALA A 23 -7.23 -24.93 -8.53
C ALA A 23 -8.69 -24.47 -8.69
N THR A 24 -9.21 -24.47 -9.93
CA THR A 24 -10.55 -23.96 -10.24
C THR A 24 -11.39 -24.94 -11.05
N LEU A 25 -12.71 -24.81 -10.94
CA LEU A 25 -13.64 -25.59 -11.76
C LEU A 25 -13.45 -25.29 -13.27
N ALA A 26 -13.09 -24.05 -13.60
CA ALA A 26 -12.84 -23.63 -14.98
C ALA A 26 -11.64 -24.38 -15.59
N GLU A 27 -10.57 -24.60 -14.81
CA GLU A 27 -9.41 -25.40 -15.23
C GLU A 27 -9.78 -26.87 -15.46
N VAL A 28 -10.57 -27.47 -14.56
CA VAL A 28 -11.06 -28.86 -14.73
C VAL A 28 -11.84 -29.00 -16.04
N GLU A 29 -12.79 -28.11 -16.28
CA GLU A 29 -13.60 -28.12 -17.50
C GLU A 29 -12.74 -27.91 -18.75
N GLN A 30 -11.70 -27.09 -18.68
CA GLN A 30 -10.76 -26.88 -19.78
C GLN A 30 -9.94 -28.13 -20.10
N ILE A 31 -9.44 -28.83 -19.07
CA ILE A 31 -8.69 -30.07 -19.25
C ILE A 31 -9.58 -31.15 -19.86
N GLN A 32 -10.83 -31.28 -19.42
CA GLN A 32 -11.80 -32.24 -19.98
C GLN A 32 -12.09 -31.97 -21.46
N ARG A 33 -12.25 -30.68 -21.84
CA ARG A 33 -12.45 -30.29 -23.24
C ARG A 33 -11.25 -30.65 -24.12
N GLN A 34 -10.03 -30.51 -23.61
CA GLN A 34 -8.80 -30.81 -24.37
C GLN A 34 -8.50 -32.31 -24.48
N THR A 35 -8.77 -33.08 -23.42
CA THR A 35 -8.45 -34.52 -23.39
C THR A 35 -9.58 -35.44 -23.84
N MET A 36 -10.80 -34.90 -24.06
CA MET A 36 -12.03 -35.66 -24.33
C MET A 36 -12.25 -36.84 -23.36
N LYS A 37 -11.72 -36.71 -22.13
CA LYS A 37 -11.85 -37.71 -21.07
C LYS A 37 -12.39 -37.01 -19.82
N PRO A 38 -13.31 -37.64 -19.07
CA PRO A 38 -13.72 -37.11 -17.79
C PRO A 38 -12.49 -37.06 -16.86
N PHE A 39 -12.30 -35.92 -16.19
CA PHE A 39 -11.18 -35.69 -15.29
C PHE A 39 -11.36 -36.57 -14.03
N HIS A 40 -10.89 -37.80 -14.13
CA HIS A 40 -10.65 -38.69 -13.02
C HIS A 40 -9.15 -38.87 -12.96
N HIS A 41 -8.47 -38.22 -12.02
CA HIS A 41 -7.10 -38.63 -11.75
C HIS A 41 -7.15 -40.05 -11.18
N SER A 42 -6.36 -40.93 -11.77
CA SER A 42 -6.10 -42.23 -11.17
C SER A 42 -5.31 -42.00 -9.86
N GLY A 43 -6.00 -41.97 -8.73
CA GLY A 43 -5.49 -42.61 -7.52
C GLY A 43 -5.19 -41.80 -6.25
N VAL A 44 -5.42 -40.47 -6.14
CA VAL A 44 -4.88 -39.74 -4.97
C VAL A 44 -5.86 -38.86 -4.15
N ILE A 45 -6.91 -38.27 -4.73
CA ILE A 45 -7.74 -37.15 -4.20
C ILE A 45 -9.07 -36.99 -4.98
N PRO A 46 -10.16 -37.72 -4.68
CA PRO A 46 -11.42 -37.59 -5.41
C PRO A 46 -11.91 -36.14 -5.52
N VAL A 47 -12.21 -35.72 -6.76
CA VAL A 47 -12.88 -34.46 -7.06
C VAL A 47 -14.36 -34.60 -6.73
N THR A 48 -14.90 -33.76 -5.85
CA THR A 48 -16.33 -33.78 -5.52
C THR A 48 -17.12 -32.84 -6.45
N LYS A 49 -18.44 -33.05 -6.54
CA LYS A 49 -19.34 -32.10 -7.25
C LYS A 49 -19.56 -30.81 -6.47
N ASP A 50 -19.07 -30.75 -5.23
CA ASP A 50 -19.21 -29.59 -4.39
C ASP A 50 -18.25 -28.49 -4.83
N SER A 51 -18.70 -27.25 -4.74
CA SER A 51 -17.87 -26.09 -5.01
C SER A 51 -18.19 -25.02 -3.99
N PHE A 52 -17.19 -24.19 -3.71
CA PHE A 52 -17.36 -23.03 -2.86
C PHE A 52 -16.77 -21.81 -3.56
N GLN A 53 -17.25 -20.64 -3.17
CA GLN A 53 -16.75 -19.37 -3.67
C GLN A 53 -15.88 -18.74 -2.60
N ILE A 54 -14.66 -18.40 -2.98
CA ILE A 54 -13.76 -17.57 -2.15
C ILE A 54 -13.67 -16.24 -2.88
N ALA A 55 -14.09 -15.17 -2.20
CA ALA A 55 -13.72 -13.82 -2.59
C ALA A 55 -12.45 -13.47 -1.82
N THR A 56 -11.37 -13.17 -2.53
CA THR A 56 -10.10 -12.76 -1.93
C THR A 56 -9.78 -11.36 -2.41
N LEU A 57 -9.49 -10.47 -1.46
CA LEU A 57 -8.86 -9.18 -1.74
C LEU A 57 -7.42 -9.26 -1.22
N THR A 58 -6.46 -9.25 -2.12
CA THR A 58 -5.02 -9.25 -1.77
C THR A 58 -4.52 -7.81 -1.70
N CYS A 59 -4.02 -7.37 -0.55
CA CYS A 59 -3.33 -6.08 -0.38
C CYS A 59 -1.86 -6.34 -0.06
N SER A 60 -0.94 -5.83 -0.89
CA SER A 60 0.50 -5.94 -0.65
C SER A 60 1.05 -4.73 0.11
N THR A 61 1.52 -4.97 1.34
CA THR A 61 2.56 -4.29 2.16
C THR A 61 2.64 -2.76 2.31
N LYS A 62 3.25 -2.34 3.44
CA LYS A 62 3.66 -0.97 3.82
C LYS A 62 4.82 -0.40 2.97
N LEU A 63 4.92 -0.77 1.69
CA LEU A 63 5.95 -0.31 0.75
C LEU A 63 5.29 0.02 -0.57
N THR A 64 5.44 1.27 -1.02
CA THR A 64 4.93 1.72 -2.32
C THR A 64 5.78 1.15 -3.46
N GLN A 65 5.13 0.88 -4.59
CA GLN A 65 5.80 0.52 -5.85
C GLN A 65 6.09 1.76 -6.71
N ASN A 66 5.55 2.92 -6.34
CA ASN A 66 5.83 4.18 -7.01
C ASN A 66 7.22 4.68 -6.57
N VAL A 67 8.14 4.83 -7.54
CA VAL A 67 9.53 5.19 -7.27
C VAL A 67 9.68 6.59 -6.70
N ASP A 68 8.80 7.52 -7.06
CA ASP A 68 8.86 8.91 -6.62
C ASP A 68 8.36 9.05 -5.17
N LEU A 69 7.24 8.37 -4.84
CA LEU A 69 6.77 8.26 -3.48
C LEU A 69 7.77 7.51 -2.59
N LEU A 70 8.40 6.44 -3.09
CA LEU A 70 9.47 5.75 -2.36
C LEU A 70 10.67 6.68 -2.15
N GLY A 71 10.98 7.51 -3.13
CA GLY A 71 12.00 8.57 -3.03
C GLY A 71 11.73 9.51 -1.86
N LEU A 72 10.47 9.96 -1.69
CA LEU A 72 10.07 10.73 -0.51
C LEU A 72 10.20 9.93 0.77
N LEU A 73 9.64 8.71 0.85
CA LEU A 73 9.66 7.93 2.08
C LEU A 73 11.10 7.55 2.52
N ASN A 74 12.04 7.51 1.58
CA ASN A 74 13.46 7.25 1.82
C ASN A 74 14.36 8.49 1.61
N TRP A 75 13.81 9.70 1.77
CA TRP A 75 14.51 10.96 1.46
C TRP A 75 15.86 11.13 2.17
N ARG A 76 16.03 10.55 3.37
CA ARG A 76 17.27 10.63 4.14
C ARG A 76 18.46 9.95 3.47
N SER A 77 18.22 8.92 2.63
CA SER A 77 19.27 8.29 1.83
C SER A 77 19.73 9.15 0.65
N ASN A 78 18.91 10.10 0.20
CA ASN A 78 19.14 10.93 -0.99
C ASN A 78 18.88 12.42 -0.69
N SER A 79 19.34 12.92 0.46
CA SER A 79 19.04 14.28 0.94
C SER A 79 19.60 15.40 0.06
N GLN A 80 20.52 15.09 -0.85
CA GLN A 80 21.06 16.04 -1.83
C GLN A 80 20.07 16.33 -2.97
N ASP A 81 19.16 15.38 -3.26
CA ASP A 81 18.20 15.46 -4.38
C ASP A 81 16.79 15.86 -3.91
N LEU A 82 16.69 16.44 -2.70
CA LEU A 82 15.43 16.69 -2.02
C LEU A 82 14.49 17.62 -2.81
N ASP A 83 15.05 18.63 -3.50
CA ASP A 83 14.31 19.51 -4.42
C ASP A 83 13.54 18.70 -5.47
N GLN A 84 14.23 17.77 -6.12
CA GLN A 84 13.66 16.93 -7.17
C GLN A 84 12.71 15.88 -6.61
N ILE A 85 12.98 15.34 -5.42
CA ILE A 85 12.07 14.41 -4.74
C ILE A 85 10.73 15.08 -4.43
N LEU A 86 10.75 16.31 -3.91
CA LEU A 86 9.55 17.07 -3.59
C LEU A 86 8.76 17.47 -4.85
N GLN A 87 9.45 17.84 -5.93
CA GLN A 87 8.81 18.13 -7.23
C GLN A 87 8.12 16.88 -7.80
N ARG A 88 8.82 15.74 -7.86
CA ARG A 88 8.27 14.49 -8.41
C ARG A 88 7.12 13.93 -7.58
N LEU A 89 7.11 14.17 -6.27
CA LEU A 89 5.99 13.79 -5.40
C LEU A 89 4.65 14.36 -5.90
N MET A 90 4.66 15.60 -6.40
CA MET A 90 3.46 16.28 -6.91
C MET A 90 2.99 15.73 -8.27
N GLU A 91 3.79 14.88 -8.91
CA GLU A 91 3.42 14.16 -10.15
C GLU A 91 2.85 12.77 -9.87
N VAL A 92 2.92 12.29 -8.62
CA VAL A 92 2.43 10.97 -8.23
C VAL A 92 0.90 10.93 -8.27
N GLU A 93 0.34 9.81 -8.73
CA GLU A 93 -1.10 9.61 -8.72
C GLU A 93 -1.65 9.69 -7.29
N GLY A 94 -2.70 10.51 -7.08
CA GLY A 94 -3.30 10.70 -5.76
C GLY A 94 -3.74 9.40 -5.07
N GLY A 95 -4.12 8.37 -5.85
CA GLY A 95 -4.47 7.05 -5.33
C GLY A 95 -3.29 6.33 -4.64
N GLU A 96 -2.06 6.56 -5.08
CA GLU A 96 -0.85 6.04 -4.42
C GLU A 96 -0.54 6.84 -3.16
N ILE A 97 -0.64 8.16 -3.23
CA ILE A 97 -0.42 9.07 -2.10
C ILE A 97 -1.35 8.74 -0.92
N VAL A 98 -2.66 8.62 -1.15
CA VAL A 98 -3.63 8.44 -0.06
C VAL A 98 -3.49 7.09 0.66
N LYS A 99 -2.95 6.06 -0.02
CA LYS A 99 -2.63 4.77 0.61
C LYS A 99 -1.54 4.90 1.68
N PHE A 100 -0.64 5.86 1.50
CA PHE A 100 0.49 6.13 2.40
C PHE A 100 0.37 7.53 3.03
N LEU A 101 -0.85 8.05 3.21
CA LEU A 101 -1.08 9.44 3.60
C LEU A 101 -0.31 9.83 4.87
N GLN A 102 -0.41 8.99 5.91
CA GLN A 102 0.29 9.24 7.17
C GLN A 102 1.82 9.25 6.97
N ASP A 103 2.38 8.22 6.32
CA ASP A 103 3.83 8.13 6.10
C ASP A 103 4.34 9.29 5.20
N THR A 104 3.52 9.74 4.25
CA THR A 104 3.80 10.89 3.36
C THR A 104 3.85 12.20 4.15
N LEU A 105 2.84 12.46 4.99
CA LEU A 105 2.81 13.64 5.86
C LEU A 105 3.97 13.62 6.86
N ASP A 106 4.24 12.48 7.49
CA ASP A 106 5.38 12.31 8.39
C ASP A 106 6.71 12.63 7.69
N ALA A 107 6.91 12.18 6.46
CA ALA A 107 8.10 12.51 5.69
C ALA A 107 8.21 14.03 5.44
N LEU A 108 7.14 14.67 4.96
CA LEU A 108 7.10 16.11 4.67
C LEU A 108 7.38 16.96 5.92
N PHE A 109 6.75 16.64 7.06
CA PHE A 109 7.00 17.37 8.30
C PHE A 109 8.39 17.14 8.84
N ASN A 110 8.92 15.91 8.77
CA ASN A 110 10.30 15.64 9.18
C ASN A 110 11.30 16.44 8.34
N ILE A 111 11.10 16.50 7.02
CA ILE A 111 11.91 17.36 6.14
C ILE A 111 11.82 18.80 6.63
N MET A 112 10.61 19.32 6.83
CA MET A 112 10.39 20.70 7.30
C MET A 112 11.04 21.00 8.67
N MET A 113 11.17 20.01 9.56
CA MET A 113 11.85 20.20 10.84
C MET A 113 13.38 20.13 10.68
N GLU A 114 13.88 19.11 9.97
CA GLU A 114 15.31 18.83 9.83
C GLU A 114 16.03 19.82 8.90
N THR A 115 15.33 20.46 7.96
CA THR A 115 15.90 21.47 7.05
C THR A 115 15.58 22.92 7.43
N SER A 116 14.98 23.13 8.60
CA SER A 116 14.45 24.45 9.03
C SER A 116 15.50 25.56 9.09
N GLU A 117 16.77 25.26 9.39
CA GLU A 117 17.83 26.27 9.47
C GLU A 117 18.21 26.88 8.11
N LYS A 118 17.99 26.14 7.02
CA LYS A 118 18.40 26.56 5.67
C LYS A 118 17.27 27.24 4.91
N GLU A 119 16.02 27.12 5.37
CA GLU A 119 14.77 27.58 4.74
C GLU A 119 14.63 27.23 3.24
N THR A 120 15.52 26.38 2.70
CA THR A 120 15.73 26.22 1.24
C THR A 120 14.58 25.45 0.60
N TYR A 121 13.96 24.55 1.36
CA TYR A 121 12.93 23.64 0.86
C TYR A 121 11.53 23.98 1.38
N ASP A 122 11.39 25.04 2.19
CA ASP A 122 10.15 25.38 2.88
C ASP A 122 9.00 25.63 1.91
N SER A 123 9.28 26.32 0.78
CA SER A 123 8.30 26.54 -0.27
C SER A 123 7.84 25.22 -0.90
N LEU A 124 8.78 24.33 -1.27
CA LEU A 124 8.45 23.06 -1.91
C LEU A 124 7.69 22.11 -0.98
N VAL A 125 8.06 22.07 0.30
CA VAL A 125 7.32 21.29 1.29
C VAL A 125 5.92 21.87 1.50
N PHE A 126 5.78 23.19 1.51
CA PHE A 126 4.47 23.84 1.59
C PHE A 126 3.60 23.51 0.37
N ASP A 127 4.15 23.63 -0.84
CA ASP A 127 3.45 23.30 -2.09
C ASP A 127 3.01 21.83 -2.10
N ALA A 128 3.90 20.92 -1.67
CA ALA A 128 3.57 19.51 -1.50
C ALA A 128 2.41 19.31 -0.49
N LEU A 129 2.44 19.97 0.67
CA LEU A 129 1.36 19.87 1.66
C LEU A 129 0.02 20.39 1.11
N VAL A 130 0.03 21.50 0.36
CA VAL A 130 -1.17 22.04 -0.31
C VAL A 130 -1.69 21.04 -1.34
N PHE A 131 -0.81 20.40 -2.11
CA PHE A 131 -1.18 19.34 -3.05
C PHE A 131 -1.88 18.17 -2.33
N ILE A 132 -1.33 17.68 -1.21
CA ILE A 132 -1.94 16.59 -0.41
C ILE A 132 -3.31 16.98 0.15
N ILE A 133 -3.46 18.18 0.70
CA ILE A 133 -4.75 18.66 1.24
C ILE A 133 -5.79 18.80 0.11
N THR A 134 -5.37 19.32 -1.04
CA THR A 134 -6.23 19.45 -2.22
C THR A 134 -6.70 18.09 -2.73
N LEU A 135 -5.81 17.09 -2.75
CA LEU A 135 -6.15 15.71 -3.10
C LEU A 135 -7.22 15.14 -2.17
N ILE A 136 -7.08 15.32 -0.86
CA ILE A 136 -8.02 14.76 0.13
C ILE A 136 -9.39 15.46 0.08
N GLY A 137 -9.41 16.73 -0.31
CA GLY A 137 -10.64 17.49 -0.54
C GLY A 137 -11.51 16.97 -1.70
N ASP A 138 -10.93 16.19 -2.62
CA ASP A 138 -11.66 15.57 -3.72
C ASP A 138 -12.64 14.49 -3.20
N ILE A 139 -13.87 14.48 -3.73
CA ILE A 139 -14.91 13.50 -3.42
C ILE A 139 -14.42 12.05 -3.58
N LYS A 140 -13.51 11.80 -4.52
CA LYS A 140 -12.89 10.49 -4.76
C LYS A 140 -12.12 9.96 -3.55
N PHE A 141 -11.59 10.85 -2.70
CA PHE A 141 -10.69 10.50 -1.60
C PHE A 141 -11.25 10.85 -0.21
N GLN A 142 -12.50 11.29 -0.09
CA GLN A 142 -13.12 11.68 1.19
C GLN A 142 -13.12 10.58 2.27
N HIS A 143 -13.08 9.30 1.88
CA HIS A 143 -12.97 8.20 2.84
C HIS A 143 -11.65 8.20 3.63
N PHE A 144 -10.65 8.95 3.18
CA PHE A 144 -9.37 9.14 3.88
C PHE A 144 -9.39 10.35 4.84
N ASN A 145 -10.46 11.16 4.88
CA ASN A 145 -10.58 12.28 5.82
C ASN A 145 -10.38 11.87 7.29
N PRO A 146 -10.93 10.76 7.80
CA PRO A 146 -10.68 10.33 9.18
C PRO A 146 -9.19 10.09 9.48
N VAL A 147 -8.41 9.67 8.49
CA VAL A 147 -6.95 9.47 8.62
C VAL A 147 -6.25 10.81 8.74
N LEU A 148 -6.60 11.78 7.89
CA LEU A 148 -6.08 13.14 7.95
C LEU A 148 -6.43 13.81 9.29
N GLU A 149 -7.69 13.74 9.72
CA GLU A 149 -8.16 14.34 10.98
C GLU A 149 -7.45 13.72 12.19
N THR A 150 -7.30 12.39 12.21
CA THR A 150 -6.55 11.69 13.26
C THR A 150 -5.09 12.13 13.28
N TYR A 151 -4.49 12.30 12.10
CA TYR A 151 -3.12 12.76 11.96
C TYR A 151 -2.95 14.18 12.50
N ILE A 152 -3.81 15.12 12.08
CA ILE A 152 -3.80 16.52 12.53
C ILE A 152 -3.95 16.59 14.06
N SER A 153 -4.93 15.86 14.60
CA SER A 153 -5.21 15.84 16.04
C SER A 153 -3.99 15.39 16.86
N LYS A 154 -3.30 14.33 16.41
CA LYS A 154 -2.18 13.73 17.16
C LYS A 154 -0.83 14.39 16.92
N HIS A 155 -0.51 14.73 15.67
CA HIS A 155 0.83 15.14 15.27
C HIS A 155 0.92 16.65 15.09
N PHE A 156 -0.08 17.29 14.49
CA PHE A 156 0.00 18.70 14.14
C PHE A 156 -0.12 19.63 15.36
N SER A 157 -0.98 19.27 16.33
CA SER A 157 -1.10 19.98 17.62
C SER A 157 0.23 20.00 18.39
N ALA A 158 0.94 18.87 18.39
CA ALA A 158 2.23 18.74 19.08
C ALA A 158 3.34 19.51 18.35
N THR A 159 3.41 19.42 17.03
CA THR A 159 4.44 20.12 16.22
C THR A 159 4.30 21.64 16.28
N LEU A 160 3.07 22.18 16.21
CA LEU A 160 2.84 23.62 16.30
C LEU A 160 3.18 24.15 17.71
N ALA A 161 2.80 23.40 18.75
CA ALA A 161 3.16 23.74 20.13
C ALA A 161 4.67 23.68 20.34
N TYR A 162 5.33 22.64 19.83
CA TYR A 162 6.79 22.50 19.88
C TYR A 162 7.49 23.67 19.20
N ARG A 163 7.16 24.00 17.94
CA ARG A 163 7.76 25.13 17.22
C ARG A 163 7.58 26.46 17.95
N LYS A 164 6.41 26.71 18.53
CA LYS A 164 6.18 27.91 19.35
C LYS A 164 7.14 27.93 20.55
N LEU A 165 7.25 26.83 21.29
CA LEU A 165 8.13 26.74 22.45
C LEU A 165 9.61 26.91 22.07
N THR A 166 10.10 26.25 21.02
CA THR A 166 11.51 26.35 20.60
C THR A 166 11.86 27.76 20.13
N ARG A 167 10.95 28.45 19.44
CA ARG A 167 11.18 29.83 18.99
C ARG A 167 11.23 30.81 20.16
N GLU A 168 10.36 30.64 21.15
CA GLU A 168 10.34 31.51 22.35
C GLU A 168 11.59 31.30 23.22
N THR A 169 12.09 30.05 23.31
CA THR A 169 13.33 29.76 24.06
C THR A 169 14.62 30.18 23.35
N ASN A 170 14.64 30.19 22.02
CA ASN A 170 15.81 30.65 21.24
C ASN A 170 15.84 32.18 21.05
N SER A 171 14.77 32.88 21.43
CA SER A 171 14.64 34.34 21.36
C SER A 171 14.80 35.03 22.73
N SER A 172 15.20 34.27 23.78
CA SER A 172 15.62 34.76 25.10
C SER A 172 17.10 34.48 25.33
#